data_AF-A0A098Q3I2-F1
#
_entry.id   AF-A0A098Q3I2-F1
#
_cell.length_a   1.000
_cell.length_b   1.000
_cell.length_c   1.000
_cell.angle_alpha   90.00
_cell.angle_beta   90.00
_cell.angle_gamma   90.00
#
_symmetry.space_group_name_H-M   'P 1'
#
loop_
_entity.id
_entity.type
_entity.pdbx_description
1 polymer ?
#
loop_
_entity_poly.entity_id
_entity_poly.type
_entity_poly.pdbx_seq_one_letter_code
_entity_poly.pdbx_strand_id
1 'polypeptide(L)'
;MQLPGHWQAGVDRNTEVLRGHTQLLASFHAPPATAHDGGGPRGQIASIVSTTRSQPALAARLATQTLTRINQANDRLCAITRLLPARAAADAARVQAALAGGSDGGALAGVPFVVKDLFDVAGQVTTAGAAVRAHCPPASRDAAAVQRLSDAGAVLVGTANMDEFAYGFATVNAHYGTTANPHDHQHLAGGSSGGSAAAVATGLVPFALGSDTNGSIRVPAALCGIYGLRPTHGAVPVDGVFPFVDALDVVGPFATSVADLRRVYEVLRGQPLPSCHAGNLRVARLGGWFQRNLDPDLEAGLQALLTACNSLSSIDLPEAERARAAAFVLTAAEGGHRHRSALTAHGAQFDPATRDRLLAGLQLPASAVADAHRFAQWFADAMHALWDQVDVLIAPATPCVAPRIDQDTIQIDGLPVSARANLGIFTQPLGLAACPVLAAPLPRPGRLPLGVQLIAAPGREDRLFALAAQLERDGLLAFSPPPEPR
;
A
#
# COMPACT_ATOMS: atom_id res chain seq x y z
N MET A 1 13.34 -15.90 25.92
CA MET A 1 14.54 -16.21 25.12
C MET A 1 15.69 -15.43 25.74
N GLN A 2 16.90 -15.97 25.84
CA GLN A 2 18.06 -15.14 26.19
C GLN A 2 18.50 -14.38 24.92
N LEU A 3 18.61 -13.06 25.02
CA LEU A 3 19.03 -12.20 23.92
C LEU A 3 20.56 -12.03 23.95
N PRO A 4 21.26 -12.10 22.80
CA PRO A 4 22.64 -11.63 22.70
C PRO A 4 22.71 -10.16 23.11
N GLY A 5 23.59 -9.81 24.06
CA GLY A 5 23.63 -8.47 24.65
C GLY A 5 23.82 -7.33 23.63
N HIS A 6 24.45 -7.61 22.48
CA HIS A 6 24.63 -6.63 21.40
C HIS A 6 23.35 -6.32 20.59
N TRP A 7 22.25 -7.04 20.79
CA TRP A 7 20.92 -6.69 20.24
C TRP A 7 20.07 -5.87 21.23
N GLN A 8 20.42 -5.86 22.52
CA GLN A 8 19.57 -5.33 23.58
C GLN A 8 19.23 -3.84 23.38
N ALA A 9 20.20 -3.01 23.01
CA ALA A 9 19.98 -1.58 22.72
C ALA A 9 19.07 -1.32 21.50
N GLY A 10 18.90 -2.28 20.58
CA GLY A 10 17.89 -2.21 19.52
C GLY A 10 16.50 -2.53 20.03
N VAL A 11 16.38 -3.55 20.88
CA VAL A 11 15.13 -3.99 21.52
C VAL A 11 14.60 -2.94 22.50
N ASP A 12 15.46 -2.34 23.32
CA ASP A 12 15.08 -1.39 24.37
C ASP A 12 14.45 -0.11 23.77
N ARG A 13 15.06 0.47 22.74
CA ARG A 13 14.53 1.65 22.02
C ARG A 13 13.13 1.39 21.44
N ASN A 14 12.90 0.21 20.88
CA ASN A 14 11.58 -0.17 20.39
C ASN A 14 10.57 -0.44 21.53
N THR A 15 11.04 -0.98 22.66
CA THR A 15 10.23 -1.23 23.86
C THR A 15 9.80 0.06 24.56
N GLU A 16 10.64 1.10 24.54
CA GLU A 16 10.30 2.43 25.05
C GLU A 16 9.21 3.10 24.21
N VAL A 17 9.34 3.08 22.87
CA VAL A 17 8.30 3.54 21.95
C VAL A 17 6.97 2.82 22.21
N LEU A 18 6.99 1.49 22.40
CA LEU A 18 5.79 0.71 22.72
C LEU A 18 5.15 1.10 24.07
N ARG A 19 5.92 1.61 25.04
CA ARG A 19 5.42 1.99 26.37
C ARG A 19 4.63 3.31 26.36
N GLY A 20 5.09 4.33 25.63
CA GLY A 20 4.38 5.62 25.59
C GLY A 20 2.96 5.49 24.99
N HIS A 21 2.84 4.63 23.98
CA HIS A 21 1.58 4.33 23.30
C HIS A 21 0.47 3.75 24.21
N THR A 22 0.77 3.16 25.37
CA THR A 22 -0.27 2.57 26.26
C THR A 22 -0.92 3.56 27.22
N GLN A 23 -0.39 4.77 27.39
CA GLN A 23 -0.79 5.67 28.48
C GLN A 23 -1.96 6.61 28.15
N LEU A 24 -2.31 6.81 26.88
CA LEU A 24 -3.25 7.86 26.43
C LEU A 24 -4.71 7.66 26.90
N LEU A 25 -5.11 6.43 27.22
CA LEU A 25 -6.27 6.00 28.04
C LEU A 25 -7.71 6.62 27.87
N ALA A 26 -7.95 7.92 28.15
CA ALA A 26 -9.33 8.40 28.48
C ALA A 26 -9.75 9.90 28.23
N SER A 27 -10.99 10.10 27.71
CA SER A 27 -12.06 11.09 28.08
C SER A 27 -12.51 12.30 27.19
N PHE A 28 -13.86 12.49 27.07
CA PHE A 28 -14.72 13.68 26.72
C PHE A 28 -15.21 14.02 25.25
N HIS A 29 -15.96 15.14 25.02
CA HIS A 29 -16.98 15.36 23.91
C HIS A 29 -17.07 16.81 23.26
N ALA A 30 -17.75 17.00 22.09
CA ALA A 30 -17.67 18.19 21.15
C ALA A 30 -18.88 18.47 20.12
N PRO A 31 -18.76 19.35 19.03
CA PRO A 31 -19.76 19.72 17.95
C PRO A 31 -19.29 19.75 16.41
N PRO A 32 -20.08 20.20 15.36
CA PRO A 32 -19.89 19.92 13.87
C PRO A 32 -19.73 21.10 12.80
N ALA A 33 -19.72 20.85 11.45
CA ALA A 33 -19.36 21.78 10.30
C ALA A 33 -20.02 21.58 8.84
N THR A 34 -19.68 22.40 7.79
CA THR A 34 -20.22 22.51 6.35
C THR A 34 -19.14 23.11 5.35
N ALA A 35 -19.16 23.51 4.03
CA ALA A 35 -19.75 23.31 2.62
C ALA A 35 -18.81 24.09 1.56
N HIS A 36 -18.64 24.10 0.18
CA HIS A 36 -19.14 23.68 -1.21
C HIS A 36 -17.91 23.55 -2.26
N ASP A 37 -17.72 23.05 -3.55
CA ASP A 37 -18.15 22.07 -4.67
C ASP A 37 -17.21 22.16 -5.98
N GLY A 38 -16.90 21.32 -7.05
CA GLY A 38 -17.09 19.95 -7.74
C GLY A 38 -16.48 19.93 -9.23
N GLY A 39 -16.05 18.91 -10.08
CA GLY A 39 -15.83 17.41 -10.13
C GLY A 39 -15.57 16.61 -11.52
N GLY A 40 -14.63 15.61 -11.75
CA GLY A 40 -14.57 14.47 -12.82
C GLY A 40 -13.32 13.45 -12.99
N PRO A 41 -13.12 12.57 -14.07
CA PRO A 41 -12.09 11.42 -14.23
C PRO A 41 -11.26 11.04 -15.56
N ARG A 42 -10.24 10.09 -15.57
CA ARG A 42 -9.66 9.27 -16.77
C ARG A 42 -8.50 8.17 -16.55
N GLY A 43 -8.22 7.19 -17.48
CA GLY A 43 -7.11 6.15 -17.36
C GLY A 43 -6.64 5.28 -18.60
N GLN A 44 -5.68 4.29 -18.46
CA GLN A 44 -4.87 3.65 -19.57
C GLN A 44 -5.07 2.15 -19.98
N ILE A 45 -5.31 1.18 -19.09
CA ILE A 45 -5.25 -0.30 -19.34
C ILE A 45 -6.14 -0.74 -20.51
N ALA A 46 -7.25 -0.04 -20.76
CA ALA A 46 -8.19 -0.33 -21.83
C ALA A 46 -7.53 -0.43 -23.22
N SER A 47 -6.47 0.36 -23.45
CA SER A 47 -5.72 0.37 -24.71
C SER A 47 -4.99 -0.96 -24.95
N ILE A 48 -4.34 -1.50 -23.92
CA ILE A 48 -3.58 -2.76 -24.00
C ILE A 48 -4.52 -3.95 -24.27
N VAL A 49 -5.65 -3.99 -23.57
CA VAL A 49 -6.67 -5.05 -23.73
C VAL A 49 -7.29 -5.00 -25.14
N SER A 50 -7.66 -3.81 -25.62
CA SER A 50 -8.21 -3.62 -26.98
C SER A 50 -7.22 -4.02 -28.09
N THR A 51 -5.96 -3.61 -27.94
CA THR A 51 -4.90 -3.91 -28.92
C THR A 51 -4.51 -5.39 -28.89
N THR A 52 -4.54 -6.03 -27.72
CA THR A 52 -4.27 -7.48 -27.58
C THR A 52 -5.40 -8.31 -28.18
N ARG A 53 -6.67 -7.91 -28.01
CA ARG A 53 -7.83 -8.58 -28.62
C ARG A 53 -7.80 -8.53 -30.15
N SER A 54 -7.35 -7.41 -30.72
CA SER A 54 -7.19 -7.26 -32.18
C SER A 54 -5.87 -7.83 -32.72
N GLN A 55 -4.86 -8.04 -31.85
CA GLN A 55 -3.58 -8.67 -32.20
C GLN A 55 -3.10 -9.63 -31.09
N PRO A 56 -3.58 -10.88 -31.00
CA PRO A 56 -3.22 -11.80 -29.91
C PRO A 56 -1.70 -11.99 -29.73
N ALA A 57 -0.94 -11.97 -30.84
CA ALA A 57 0.53 -12.01 -30.85
C ALA A 57 1.20 -10.89 -30.00
N LEU A 58 0.49 -9.79 -29.74
CA LEU A 58 0.99 -8.65 -28.95
C LEU A 58 1.25 -9.02 -27.48
N ALA A 59 0.49 -9.94 -26.87
CA ALA A 59 0.66 -10.30 -25.46
C ALA A 59 2.10 -10.76 -25.16
N ALA A 60 2.65 -11.64 -26.01
CA ALA A 60 4.03 -12.11 -25.89
C ALA A 60 5.06 -10.98 -26.15
N ARG A 61 4.80 -10.09 -27.11
CA ARG A 61 5.68 -8.93 -27.40
C ARG A 61 5.74 -7.97 -26.21
N LEU A 62 4.59 -7.62 -25.61
CA LEU A 62 4.50 -6.76 -24.44
C LEU A 62 5.19 -7.40 -23.21
N ALA A 63 5.04 -8.72 -23.04
CA ALA A 63 5.74 -9.45 -22.00
C ALA A 63 7.27 -9.33 -22.15
N THR A 64 7.81 -9.68 -23.33
CA THR A 64 9.26 -9.57 -23.62
C THR A 64 9.76 -8.13 -23.47
N GLN A 65 9.07 -7.15 -24.09
CA GLN A 65 9.45 -5.73 -23.99
C GLN A 65 9.44 -5.22 -22.55
N THR A 66 8.52 -5.72 -21.71
CA THR A 66 8.46 -5.33 -20.30
C THR A 66 9.58 -5.96 -19.48
N LEU A 67 9.88 -7.24 -19.70
CA LEU A 67 11.05 -7.91 -19.09
C LEU A 67 12.35 -7.17 -19.44
N THR A 68 12.52 -6.77 -20.72
CA THR A 68 13.68 -5.97 -21.17
C THR A 68 13.74 -4.60 -20.48
N ARG A 69 12.64 -3.83 -20.45
CA ARG A 69 12.60 -2.51 -19.80
C ARG A 69 12.90 -2.60 -18.30
N ILE A 70 12.36 -3.62 -17.61
CA ILE A 70 12.69 -3.87 -16.20
C ILE A 70 14.19 -4.15 -16.07
N ASN A 71 14.76 -5.06 -16.86
CA ASN A 71 16.19 -5.38 -16.79
C ASN A 71 17.10 -4.18 -17.09
N GLN A 72 16.63 -3.18 -17.85
CA GLN A 72 17.39 -1.95 -18.14
C GLN A 72 17.28 -0.89 -17.03
N ALA A 73 16.18 -0.86 -16.29
CA ALA A 73 15.91 0.15 -15.26
C ALA A 73 16.24 -0.33 -13.83
N ASN A 74 16.21 -1.64 -13.56
CA ASN A 74 16.20 -2.17 -12.19
C ASN A 74 17.49 -1.91 -11.41
N ASP A 75 18.64 -1.80 -12.08
CA ASP A 75 19.93 -1.49 -11.42
C ASP A 75 19.92 -0.11 -10.72
N ARG A 76 19.11 0.84 -11.23
CA ARG A 76 18.92 2.17 -10.64
C ARG A 76 17.80 2.22 -9.60
N LEU A 77 16.82 1.32 -9.72
CA LEU A 77 15.57 1.36 -8.94
C LEU A 77 15.51 0.36 -7.79
N CYS A 78 16.18 -0.80 -7.91
CA CYS A 78 16.09 -1.92 -6.98
C CYS A 78 14.62 -2.30 -6.65
N ALA A 79 13.77 -2.31 -7.69
CA ALA A 79 12.32 -2.45 -7.55
C ALA A 79 11.83 -3.91 -7.72
N ILE A 80 12.53 -4.71 -8.52
CA ILE A 80 12.17 -6.08 -8.88
C ILE A 80 13.24 -7.05 -8.35
N THR A 81 12.83 -8.04 -7.57
CA THR A 81 13.71 -9.09 -7.01
C THR A 81 13.82 -10.31 -7.92
N ARG A 82 12.85 -10.54 -8.82
CA ARG A 82 12.88 -11.67 -9.76
C ARG A 82 12.17 -11.34 -11.06
N LEU A 83 12.82 -11.61 -12.19
CA LEU A 83 12.15 -11.70 -13.50
C LEU A 83 11.58 -13.11 -13.69
N LEU A 84 10.39 -13.21 -14.28
CA LEU A 84 9.68 -14.48 -14.46
C LEU A 84 9.39 -14.78 -15.96
N PRO A 85 10.42 -14.88 -16.83
CA PRO A 85 10.23 -14.97 -18.28
C PRO A 85 9.43 -16.20 -18.72
N ALA A 86 9.61 -17.36 -18.08
CA ALA A 86 8.87 -18.58 -18.40
C ALA A 86 7.38 -18.47 -18.05
N ARG A 87 7.05 -17.84 -16.91
CA ARG A 87 5.66 -17.55 -16.50
C ARG A 87 5.01 -16.54 -17.45
N ALA A 88 5.71 -15.46 -17.76
CA ALA A 88 5.23 -14.43 -18.67
C ALA A 88 4.93 -14.99 -20.08
N ALA A 89 5.78 -15.90 -20.58
CA ALA A 89 5.53 -16.61 -21.83
C ALA A 89 4.32 -17.55 -21.76
N ALA A 90 4.15 -18.29 -20.66
CA ALA A 90 3.02 -19.18 -20.44
C ALA A 90 1.68 -18.43 -20.33
N ASP A 91 1.63 -17.33 -19.57
CA ASP A 91 0.46 -16.45 -19.47
C ASP A 91 0.11 -15.83 -20.84
N ALA A 92 1.10 -15.32 -21.58
CA ALA A 92 0.88 -14.76 -22.92
C ALA A 92 0.36 -15.81 -23.92
N ALA A 93 0.89 -17.04 -23.89
CA ALA A 93 0.42 -18.15 -24.71
C ALA A 93 -1.02 -18.58 -24.35
N ARG A 94 -1.36 -18.56 -23.05
CA ARG A 94 -2.72 -18.84 -22.55
C ARG A 94 -3.73 -17.78 -23.01
N VAL A 95 -3.36 -16.50 -22.98
CA VAL A 95 -4.18 -15.40 -23.55
C VAL A 95 -4.36 -15.58 -25.06
N GLN A 96 -3.31 -15.95 -25.78
CA GLN A 96 -3.36 -16.22 -27.22
C GLN A 96 -4.28 -17.40 -27.57
N ALA A 97 -4.18 -18.50 -26.81
CA ALA A 97 -5.05 -19.67 -26.98
C ALA A 97 -6.52 -19.34 -26.67
N ALA A 98 -6.80 -18.54 -25.64
CA ALA A 98 -8.16 -18.09 -25.31
C ALA A 98 -8.77 -17.24 -26.44
N LEU A 99 -8.01 -16.26 -26.97
CA LEU A 99 -8.44 -15.42 -28.08
C LEU A 99 -8.64 -16.22 -29.38
N ALA A 100 -7.74 -17.16 -29.68
CA ALA A 100 -7.88 -18.05 -30.84
C ALA A 100 -9.07 -19.02 -30.71
N GLY A 101 -9.44 -19.40 -29.47
CA GLY A 101 -10.63 -20.19 -29.14
C GLY A 101 -11.95 -19.39 -29.10
N GLY A 102 -11.94 -18.10 -29.45
CA GLY A 102 -13.15 -17.26 -29.50
C GLY A 102 -13.58 -16.64 -28.15
N SER A 103 -12.76 -16.76 -27.10
CA SER A 103 -12.93 -15.97 -25.86
C SER A 103 -12.41 -14.54 -26.05
N ASP A 104 -12.84 -13.61 -25.20
CA ASP A 104 -12.34 -12.22 -25.23
C ASP A 104 -10.98 -12.03 -24.54
N GLY A 105 -10.40 -13.13 -24.04
CA GLY A 105 -9.11 -13.16 -23.34
C GLY A 105 -9.14 -12.63 -21.90
N GLY A 106 -10.32 -12.24 -21.38
CA GLY A 106 -10.50 -11.70 -20.04
C GLY A 106 -10.28 -10.18 -19.94
N ALA A 107 -10.66 -9.61 -18.80
CA ALA A 107 -10.69 -8.17 -18.55
C ALA A 107 -9.31 -7.48 -18.54
N LEU A 108 -8.22 -8.25 -18.42
CA LEU A 108 -6.82 -7.81 -18.38
C LEU A 108 -5.97 -8.49 -19.47
N ALA A 109 -6.59 -8.98 -20.56
CA ALA A 109 -5.93 -9.69 -21.66
C ALA A 109 -4.61 -9.04 -22.12
N GLY A 110 -3.49 -9.72 -21.85
CA GLY A 110 -2.14 -9.31 -22.28
C GLY A 110 -1.50 -8.20 -21.45
N VAL A 111 -2.12 -7.77 -20.34
CA VAL A 111 -1.60 -6.69 -19.50
C VAL A 111 -0.49 -7.22 -18.57
N PRO A 112 0.77 -6.73 -18.68
CA PRO A 112 1.86 -7.20 -17.84
C PRO A 112 1.77 -6.61 -16.42
N PHE A 113 2.09 -7.40 -15.39
CA PHE A 113 2.09 -6.95 -13.99
C PHE A 113 3.17 -7.63 -13.15
N VAL A 114 3.48 -7.02 -11.98
CA VAL A 114 4.34 -7.61 -10.94
C VAL A 114 3.59 -7.71 -9.62
N VAL A 115 4.04 -8.60 -8.74
CA VAL A 115 3.54 -8.74 -7.37
C VAL A 115 4.67 -8.65 -6.37
N LYS A 116 4.42 -8.09 -5.20
CA LYS A 116 5.36 -8.06 -4.07
C LYS A 116 5.86 -9.49 -3.74
N ASP A 117 7.11 -9.69 -3.33
CA ASP A 117 7.70 -11.04 -3.09
C ASP A 117 7.12 -11.82 -1.89
N LEU A 118 5.95 -11.39 -1.37
CA LEU A 118 5.13 -12.10 -0.38
C LEU A 118 3.89 -12.80 -0.97
N PHE A 119 3.63 -12.69 -2.28
CA PHE A 119 2.60 -13.49 -2.96
C PHE A 119 3.23 -14.79 -3.47
N ASP A 120 2.59 -15.93 -3.18
CA ASP A 120 2.94 -17.22 -3.78
C ASP A 120 2.75 -17.20 -5.29
N VAL A 121 3.73 -17.77 -5.99
CA VAL A 121 3.73 -17.98 -7.43
C VAL A 121 4.15 -19.43 -7.68
N ALA A 122 3.37 -20.17 -8.48
CA ALA A 122 3.58 -21.60 -8.68
C ALA A 122 5.00 -21.91 -9.20
N GLY A 123 5.70 -22.82 -8.51
CA GLY A 123 7.08 -23.20 -8.83
C GLY A 123 8.14 -22.15 -8.40
N GLN A 124 7.78 -21.15 -7.61
CA GLN A 124 8.69 -20.11 -7.11
C GLN A 124 8.77 -20.10 -5.59
N VAL A 125 9.95 -19.76 -5.03
CA VAL A 125 10.11 -19.55 -3.59
C VAL A 125 9.64 -18.13 -3.21
N THR A 126 8.68 -18.03 -2.30
CA THR A 126 8.13 -16.77 -1.77
C THR A 126 9.01 -16.29 -0.61
N THR A 127 9.91 -15.32 -0.81
CA THR A 127 10.90 -14.97 0.22
C THR A 127 10.35 -13.99 1.26
N ALA A 128 9.28 -13.25 0.93
CA ALA A 128 8.78 -12.13 1.72
C ALA A 128 9.89 -11.10 2.08
N GLY A 129 10.84 -10.91 1.16
CA GLY A 129 11.99 -10.02 1.32
C GLY A 129 13.03 -10.50 2.33
N ALA A 130 13.03 -11.79 2.73
CA ALA A 130 13.88 -12.30 3.81
C ALA A 130 14.86 -13.38 3.33
N ALA A 131 16.16 -13.20 3.59
CA ALA A 131 17.19 -14.17 3.22
C ALA A 131 16.97 -15.56 3.85
N VAL A 132 16.47 -15.61 5.10
CA VAL A 132 16.13 -16.86 5.81
C VAL A 132 15.05 -17.71 5.10
N ARG A 133 14.32 -17.15 4.12
CA ARG A 133 13.34 -17.87 3.30
C ARG A 133 13.83 -18.26 1.91
N ALA A 134 15.04 -17.86 1.49
CA ALA A 134 15.56 -18.11 0.14
C ALA A 134 15.71 -19.61 -0.22
N HIS A 135 15.67 -20.50 0.77
CA HIS A 135 15.76 -21.95 0.62
C HIS A 135 14.51 -22.71 1.10
N CYS A 136 13.39 -22.00 1.33
CA CYS A 136 12.10 -22.67 1.55
C CYS A 136 11.66 -23.44 0.28
N PRO A 137 10.83 -24.49 0.40
CA PRO A 137 10.22 -25.13 -0.76
C PRO A 137 9.46 -24.12 -1.64
N PRO A 138 9.53 -24.25 -2.98
CA PRO A 138 8.70 -23.43 -3.87
C PRO A 138 7.19 -23.65 -3.63
N ALA A 139 6.40 -22.61 -3.85
CA ALA A 139 4.94 -22.69 -3.72
C ALA A 139 4.36 -23.65 -4.78
N SER A 140 3.43 -24.52 -4.35
CA SER A 140 2.79 -25.53 -5.21
C SER A 140 1.66 -24.98 -6.08
N ARG A 141 1.22 -23.75 -5.82
CA ARG A 141 0.15 -23.01 -6.51
C ARG A 141 0.41 -21.51 -6.41
N ASP A 142 -0.29 -20.74 -7.24
CA ASP A 142 -0.36 -19.29 -7.10
C ASP A 142 -1.19 -18.87 -5.87
N ALA A 143 -0.92 -17.66 -5.35
CA ALA A 143 -1.83 -16.97 -4.46
C ALA A 143 -3.18 -16.71 -5.14
N ALA A 144 -4.29 -16.73 -4.40
CA ALA A 144 -5.63 -16.56 -4.98
C ALA A 144 -5.81 -15.23 -5.73
N ALA A 145 -5.15 -14.16 -5.27
CA ALA A 145 -5.10 -12.88 -5.97
C ALA A 145 -4.32 -12.95 -7.30
N VAL A 146 -3.20 -13.70 -7.35
CA VAL A 146 -2.40 -13.91 -8.57
C VAL A 146 -3.18 -14.74 -9.58
N GLN A 147 -3.82 -15.83 -9.12
CA GLN A 147 -4.66 -16.68 -9.96
C GLN A 147 -5.80 -15.89 -10.61
N ARG A 148 -6.56 -15.09 -9.83
CA ARG A 148 -7.66 -14.25 -10.37
C ARG A 148 -7.18 -13.27 -11.46
N LEU A 149 -6.00 -12.67 -11.31
CA LEU A 149 -5.44 -11.78 -12.33
C LEU A 149 -5.02 -12.55 -13.59
N SER A 150 -4.35 -13.69 -13.43
CA SER A 150 -3.99 -14.55 -14.56
C SER A 150 -5.24 -15.05 -15.28
N ASP A 151 -6.26 -15.54 -14.58
CA ASP A 151 -7.53 -16.01 -15.17
C ASP A 151 -8.23 -14.89 -15.98
N ALA A 152 -8.18 -13.65 -15.49
CA ALA A 152 -8.64 -12.46 -16.21
C ALA A 152 -7.73 -12.02 -17.38
N GLY A 153 -6.66 -12.75 -17.69
CA GLY A 153 -5.79 -12.54 -18.85
C GLY A 153 -4.53 -11.72 -18.59
N ALA A 154 -4.23 -11.35 -17.35
CA ALA A 154 -3.00 -10.63 -17.02
C ALA A 154 -1.76 -11.55 -17.14
N VAL A 155 -0.60 -10.94 -17.35
CA VAL A 155 0.68 -11.61 -17.61
C VAL A 155 1.69 -11.29 -16.50
N LEU A 156 2.02 -12.28 -15.66
CA LEU A 156 2.95 -12.04 -14.54
C LEU A 156 4.40 -12.03 -15.02
N VAL A 157 5.08 -10.87 -14.91
CA VAL A 157 6.46 -10.69 -15.40
C VAL A 157 7.54 -10.71 -14.32
N GLY A 158 7.20 -10.56 -13.03
CA GLY A 158 8.20 -10.54 -11.96
C GLY A 158 7.66 -10.42 -10.54
N THR A 159 8.54 -10.62 -9.55
CA THR A 159 8.29 -10.28 -8.14
C THR A 159 9.03 -9.01 -7.72
N ALA A 160 8.42 -8.22 -6.83
CA ALA A 160 8.84 -6.88 -6.45
C ALA A 160 9.39 -6.80 -5.02
N ASN A 161 10.39 -5.92 -4.84
CA ASN A 161 11.13 -5.70 -3.59
C ASN A 161 10.25 -5.08 -2.49
N MET A 162 10.61 -5.36 -1.24
CA MET A 162 9.84 -5.02 -0.03
C MET A 162 10.73 -4.92 1.22
N ASP A 163 10.33 -4.12 2.22
CA ASP A 163 10.91 -4.26 3.58
C ASP A 163 10.68 -5.71 4.07
N GLU A 164 11.69 -6.31 4.72
CA GLU A 164 11.66 -7.70 5.19
C GLU A 164 10.40 -7.99 6.04
N PHE A 165 9.71 -9.09 5.74
CA PHE A 165 8.45 -9.51 6.39
C PHE A 165 7.38 -8.40 6.43
N ALA A 166 7.41 -7.51 5.44
CA ALA A 166 6.55 -6.35 5.30
C ALA A 166 6.65 -5.29 6.43
N TYR A 167 7.59 -5.42 7.38
CA TYR A 167 7.61 -4.62 8.62
C TYR A 167 8.39 -3.30 8.52
N GLY A 168 8.07 -2.49 7.51
CA GLY A 168 8.63 -1.16 7.32
C GLY A 168 7.79 -0.28 6.40
N PHE A 169 8.19 0.98 6.31
CA PHE A 169 7.58 2.00 5.42
C PHE A 169 8.59 2.60 4.42
N ALA A 170 9.70 1.93 4.13
CA ALA A 170 10.85 2.52 3.44
C ALA A 170 11.37 1.72 2.24
N THR A 171 11.12 0.40 2.22
CA THR A 171 11.75 -0.58 1.31
C THR A 171 13.28 -0.46 1.30
N VAL A 172 13.86 -0.39 2.50
CA VAL A 172 15.32 -0.50 2.73
C VAL A 172 15.60 -1.95 3.12
N ASN A 173 15.92 -2.81 2.16
CA ASN A 173 16.10 -4.24 2.45
C ASN A 173 17.58 -4.59 2.61
N ALA A 174 17.97 -5.12 3.78
CA ALA A 174 19.36 -5.49 4.07
C ALA A 174 19.95 -6.58 3.14
N HIS A 175 19.11 -7.39 2.50
CA HIS A 175 19.51 -8.53 1.67
C HIS A 175 19.35 -8.26 0.16
N TYR A 176 18.28 -7.55 -0.21
CA TYR A 176 17.89 -7.31 -1.59
C TYR A 176 18.18 -5.88 -2.09
N GLY A 177 18.56 -4.97 -1.20
CA GLY A 177 18.84 -3.56 -1.50
C GLY A 177 17.65 -2.61 -1.26
N THR A 178 17.92 -1.31 -1.32
CA THR A 178 16.93 -0.24 -1.10
C THR A 178 16.22 0.13 -2.41
N THR A 179 14.89 0.04 -2.46
CA THR A 179 14.15 0.57 -3.62
C THR A 179 14.19 2.09 -3.65
N ALA A 180 14.78 2.62 -4.72
CA ALA A 180 14.89 4.05 -4.97
C ALA A 180 13.60 4.63 -5.57
N ASN A 181 13.28 5.87 -5.26
CA ASN A 181 12.11 6.56 -5.79
C ASN A 181 12.32 6.93 -7.26
N PRO A 182 11.39 6.62 -8.19
CA PRO A 182 11.53 7.00 -9.60
C PRO A 182 11.66 8.50 -9.86
N HIS A 183 11.13 9.36 -8.98
CA HIS A 183 11.17 10.82 -9.13
C HIS A 183 12.53 11.42 -8.81
N ASP A 184 13.28 10.79 -7.91
CA ASP A 184 14.70 11.05 -7.62
C ASP A 184 15.28 9.84 -6.91
N HIS A 185 16.24 9.16 -7.55
CA HIS A 185 16.85 7.94 -7.03
C HIS A 185 17.65 8.12 -5.72
N GLN A 186 17.85 9.36 -5.23
CA GLN A 186 18.39 9.61 -3.89
C GLN A 186 17.35 9.52 -2.77
N HIS A 187 16.07 9.32 -3.09
CA HIS A 187 14.97 9.28 -2.12
C HIS A 187 14.31 7.90 -2.04
N LEU A 188 13.62 7.63 -0.93
CA LEU A 188 12.94 6.37 -0.65
C LEU A 188 11.67 6.20 -1.52
N ALA A 189 11.45 5.01 -2.07
CA ALA A 189 10.17 4.66 -2.72
C ALA A 189 8.99 4.51 -1.72
N GLY A 190 9.27 4.61 -0.42
CA GLY A 190 8.34 4.20 0.63
C GLY A 190 8.24 2.68 0.75
N GLY A 191 7.30 2.20 1.57
CA GLY A 191 7.17 0.76 1.79
C GLY A 191 5.98 0.35 2.65
N SER A 192 5.81 -0.95 2.94
CA SER A 192 6.72 -2.02 2.54
C SER A 192 6.55 -2.55 1.12
N SER A 193 5.65 -1.98 0.30
CA SER A 193 5.46 -2.38 -1.12
C SER A 193 6.16 -1.43 -2.11
N GLY A 194 7.32 -0.87 -1.76
CA GLY A 194 7.99 0.17 -2.56
C GLY A 194 8.41 -0.31 -3.96
N GLY A 195 8.86 -1.56 -4.11
CA GLY A 195 9.18 -2.13 -5.42
C GLY A 195 7.97 -2.18 -6.35
N SER A 196 6.80 -2.55 -5.82
CA SER A 196 5.53 -2.55 -6.57
C SER A 196 5.13 -1.15 -7.04
N ALA A 197 5.31 -0.14 -6.18
CA ALA A 197 4.98 1.25 -6.50
C ALA A 197 5.98 1.88 -7.49
N ALA A 198 7.28 1.68 -7.28
CA ALA A 198 8.32 2.16 -8.19
C ALA A 198 8.15 1.58 -9.59
N ALA A 199 7.85 0.28 -9.73
CA ALA A 199 7.62 -0.36 -11.03
C ALA A 199 6.41 0.21 -11.78
N VAL A 200 5.37 0.69 -11.08
CA VAL A 200 4.20 1.37 -11.68
C VAL A 200 4.50 2.83 -12.00
N ALA A 201 5.16 3.56 -11.10
CA ALA A 201 5.48 4.98 -11.27
C ALA A 201 6.51 5.24 -12.40
N THR A 202 7.49 4.35 -12.60
CA THR A 202 8.37 4.36 -13.79
C THR A 202 7.64 3.91 -15.08
N GLY A 203 6.40 3.42 -14.99
CA GLY A 203 5.68 2.88 -16.14
C GLY A 203 6.25 1.56 -16.67
N LEU A 204 7.02 0.81 -15.86
CA LEU A 204 7.51 -0.52 -16.24
C LEU A 204 6.31 -1.47 -16.41
N VAL A 205 5.33 -1.42 -15.50
CA VAL A 205 4.03 -2.11 -15.63
C VAL A 205 2.86 -1.16 -15.43
N PRO A 206 1.71 -1.33 -16.13
CA PRO A 206 0.51 -0.53 -15.90
C PRO A 206 -0.08 -0.67 -14.49
N PHE A 207 0.12 -1.83 -13.84
CA PHE A 207 -0.31 -2.08 -12.47
C PHE A 207 0.59 -3.10 -11.76
N ALA A 208 0.52 -3.11 -10.42
CA ALA A 208 1.20 -4.09 -9.57
C ALA A 208 0.37 -4.42 -8.33
N LEU A 209 0.66 -5.54 -7.65
CA LEU A 209 0.10 -5.83 -6.32
C LEU A 209 1.08 -5.55 -5.18
N GLY A 210 0.53 -5.05 -4.07
CA GLY A 210 1.19 -4.97 -2.77
C GLY A 210 0.31 -5.51 -1.63
N SER A 211 0.80 -5.33 -0.40
CA SER A 211 0.02 -5.56 0.82
C SER A 211 0.00 -4.31 1.69
N ASP A 212 -1.08 -4.10 2.43
CA ASP A 212 -1.26 -3.01 3.38
C ASP A 212 -1.72 -3.58 4.72
N THR A 213 -0.86 -3.48 5.74
CA THR A 213 -1.22 -3.75 7.15
C THR A 213 -1.53 -2.43 7.85
N ASN A 214 -0.60 -1.49 7.73
CA ASN A 214 -0.55 -0.22 8.46
C ASN A 214 -0.35 0.99 7.53
N GLY A 215 -0.44 0.80 6.20
CA GLY A 215 -0.05 1.81 5.20
C GLY A 215 0.82 1.29 4.05
N SER A 216 1.14 0.00 4.02
CA SER A 216 2.14 -0.54 3.09
C SER A 216 1.74 -0.57 1.61
N ILE A 217 0.52 -0.17 1.23
CA ILE A 217 0.16 0.29 -0.12
C ILE A 217 0.14 1.82 -0.17
N ARG A 218 -0.49 2.45 0.81
CA ARG A 218 -0.84 3.89 0.80
C ARG A 218 0.36 4.82 0.91
N VAL A 219 1.37 4.48 1.72
CA VAL A 219 2.64 5.21 1.85
C VAL A 219 3.42 5.20 0.52
N PRO A 220 3.80 4.04 -0.06
CA PRO A 220 4.55 4.03 -1.32
C PRO A 220 3.73 4.55 -2.52
N ALA A 221 2.39 4.45 -2.50
CA ALA A 221 1.55 5.13 -3.49
C ALA A 221 1.73 6.65 -3.43
N ALA A 222 1.61 7.24 -2.24
CA ALA A 222 1.79 8.68 -2.02
C ALA A 222 3.21 9.16 -2.33
N LEU A 223 4.24 8.39 -1.96
CA LEU A 223 5.65 8.77 -2.16
C LEU A 223 6.15 8.56 -3.60
N CYS A 224 5.62 7.57 -4.34
CA CYS A 224 5.91 7.39 -5.77
C CYS A 224 4.93 8.13 -6.70
N GLY A 225 3.93 8.83 -6.15
CA GLY A 225 3.02 9.70 -6.90
C GLY A 225 1.99 8.98 -7.76
N ILE A 226 1.53 7.81 -7.33
CA ILE A 226 0.57 6.95 -8.03
C ILE A 226 -0.65 6.63 -7.16
N TYR A 227 -1.67 6.02 -7.75
CA TYR A 227 -2.81 5.53 -6.98
C TYR A 227 -2.54 4.14 -6.38
N GLY A 228 -3.09 3.88 -5.21
CA GLY A 228 -3.04 2.57 -4.55
C GLY A 228 -4.26 2.33 -3.68
N LEU A 229 -4.85 1.14 -3.73
CA LEU A 229 -6.05 0.79 -2.95
C LEU A 229 -5.70 -0.20 -1.83
N ARG A 230 -5.94 0.21 -0.58
CA ARG A 230 -6.25 -0.72 0.52
C ARG A 230 -7.74 -1.04 0.42
N PRO A 231 -8.16 -2.25 -0.01
CA PRO A 231 -9.58 -2.60 -0.01
C PRO A 231 -10.09 -2.83 1.42
N THR A 232 -11.40 -3.01 1.56
CA THR A 232 -12.01 -3.48 2.82
C THR A 232 -11.35 -4.81 3.25
N HIS A 233 -11.15 -5.02 4.55
CA HIS A 233 -10.64 -6.31 5.05
C HIS A 233 -11.55 -7.46 4.60
N GLY A 234 -10.95 -8.58 4.19
CA GLY A 234 -11.65 -9.74 3.61
C GLY A 234 -12.19 -9.58 2.18
N ALA A 235 -12.17 -8.39 1.56
CA ALA A 235 -12.75 -8.19 0.21
C ALA A 235 -11.91 -8.76 -0.94
N VAL A 236 -10.65 -9.10 -0.70
CA VAL A 236 -9.75 -9.82 -1.62
C VAL A 236 -9.08 -10.95 -0.84
N PRO A 237 -9.05 -12.20 -1.35
CA PRO A 237 -8.50 -13.34 -0.62
C PRO A 237 -6.98 -13.23 -0.44
N VAL A 238 -6.51 -13.65 0.73
CA VAL A 238 -5.09 -13.71 1.12
C VAL A 238 -4.51 -15.12 1.09
N ASP A 239 -5.23 -16.10 0.55
CA ASP A 239 -4.73 -17.46 0.35
C ASP A 239 -3.46 -17.47 -0.53
N GLY A 240 -2.38 -18.05 -0.01
CA GLY A 240 -1.06 -18.02 -0.66
C GLY A 240 -0.36 -16.67 -0.57
N VAL A 241 -0.74 -15.80 0.36
CA VAL A 241 0.00 -14.58 0.70
C VAL A 241 0.75 -14.84 2.01
N PHE A 242 2.04 -14.53 2.08
CA PHE A 242 2.81 -14.64 3.31
C PHE A 242 2.31 -13.57 4.32
N PRO A 243 1.72 -13.99 5.46
CA PRO A 243 1.06 -13.09 6.39
C PRO A 243 2.03 -12.37 7.32
N PHE A 244 1.59 -11.23 7.84
CA PHE A 244 2.29 -10.45 8.86
C PHE A 244 1.41 -10.25 10.10
N VAL A 245 0.21 -9.68 9.92
CA VAL A 245 -0.79 -9.41 10.98
C VAL A 245 -2.19 -9.73 10.45
N ASP A 246 -2.73 -10.91 10.76
CA ASP A 246 -3.92 -11.49 10.12
C ASP A 246 -5.16 -10.58 10.27
N ALA A 247 -5.27 -9.87 11.40
CA ALA A 247 -6.38 -8.95 11.69
C ALA A 247 -6.32 -7.61 10.93
N LEU A 248 -5.19 -7.26 10.30
CA LEU A 248 -4.97 -5.95 9.66
C LEU A 248 -4.55 -6.05 8.18
N ASP A 249 -3.98 -7.18 7.78
CA ASP A 249 -3.44 -7.40 6.43
C ASP A 249 -4.54 -7.44 5.37
N VAL A 250 -4.35 -6.65 4.32
CA VAL A 250 -5.06 -6.79 3.05
C VAL A 250 -4.08 -6.73 1.88
N VAL A 251 -4.50 -7.27 0.73
CA VAL A 251 -3.77 -7.17 -0.54
C VAL A 251 -4.54 -6.29 -1.53
N GLY A 252 -3.82 -5.52 -2.34
CA GLY A 252 -4.45 -4.55 -3.23
C GLY A 252 -3.55 -4.00 -4.34
N PRO A 253 -4.15 -3.35 -5.35
CA PRO A 253 -3.45 -2.88 -6.53
C PRO A 253 -2.82 -1.48 -6.37
N PHE A 254 -1.85 -1.23 -7.23
CA PHE A 254 -1.32 0.09 -7.61
C PHE A 254 -1.59 0.35 -9.09
N ALA A 255 -1.86 1.61 -9.48
CA ALA A 255 -1.95 2.02 -10.89
C ALA A 255 -1.68 3.52 -11.08
N THR A 256 -1.41 3.95 -12.32
CA THR A 256 -1.24 5.38 -12.67
C THR A 256 -2.55 6.13 -12.93
N SER A 257 -3.72 5.48 -12.77
CA SER A 257 -5.03 6.13 -12.91
C SER A 257 -6.12 5.49 -12.04
N VAL A 258 -7.19 6.23 -11.75
CA VAL A 258 -8.35 5.71 -11.01
C VAL A 258 -9.06 4.60 -11.79
N ALA A 259 -9.21 4.76 -13.11
CA ALA A 259 -9.94 3.80 -13.95
C ALA A 259 -9.22 2.44 -14.05
N ASP A 260 -7.90 2.43 -14.01
CA ASP A 260 -7.10 1.19 -14.04
C ASP A 260 -7.08 0.50 -12.68
N LEU A 261 -6.89 1.30 -11.61
CA LEU A 261 -7.01 0.82 -10.23
C LEU A 261 -8.37 0.15 -10.00
N ARG A 262 -9.45 0.72 -10.54
CA ARG A 262 -10.80 0.15 -10.47
C ARG A 262 -10.87 -1.18 -11.20
N ARG A 263 -10.43 -1.26 -12.46
CA ARG A 263 -10.51 -2.50 -13.26
C ARG A 263 -9.74 -3.65 -12.61
N VAL A 264 -8.55 -3.37 -12.08
CA VAL A 264 -7.74 -4.39 -11.38
C VAL A 264 -8.44 -4.82 -10.08
N TYR A 265 -9.01 -3.88 -9.33
CA TYR A 265 -9.77 -4.21 -8.12
C TYR A 265 -11.04 -5.04 -8.41
N GLU A 266 -11.82 -4.72 -9.44
CA GLU A 266 -13.03 -5.48 -9.81
C GLU A 266 -12.70 -6.93 -10.19
N VAL A 267 -11.54 -7.17 -10.82
CA VAL A 267 -11.00 -8.52 -11.06
C VAL A 267 -10.57 -9.21 -9.76
N LEU A 268 -9.83 -8.52 -8.88
CA LEU A 268 -9.39 -9.07 -7.59
C LEU A 268 -10.59 -9.43 -6.68
N ARG A 269 -11.64 -8.60 -6.69
CA ARG A 269 -12.92 -8.79 -5.99
C ARG A 269 -13.74 -9.93 -6.60
N GLY A 270 -13.58 -10.19 -7.90
CA GLY A 270 -14.34 -11.18 -8.67
C GLY A 270 -15.73 -10.68 -9.13
N GLN A 271 -16.04 -9.40 -8.94
CA GLN A 271 -17.31 -8.78 -9.33
C GLN A 271 -17.15 -7.27 -9.55
N PRO A 272 -17.90 -6.65 -10.48
CA PRO A 272 -17.93 -5.20 -10.63
C PRO A 272 -18.35 -4.48 -9.34
N LEU A 273 -17.91 -3.23 -9.20
CA LEU A 273 -18.48 -2.31 -8.21
C LEU A 273 -19.79 -1.70 -8.75
N PRO A 274 -20.77 -1.39 -7.88
CA PRO A 274 -21.95 -0.66 -8.29
C PRO A 274 -21.61 0.73 -8.86
N SER A 275 -22.57 1.33 -9.57
CA SER A 275 -22.46 2.73 -9.96
C SER A 275 -22.69 3.62 -8.74
N CYS A 276 -21.90 4.70 -8.62
CA CYS A 276 -22.04 5.72 -7.58
C CYS A 276 -21.76 7.08 -8.20
N HIS A 277 -22.58 8.08 -7.87
CA HIS A 277 -22.44 9.46 -8.35
C HIS A 277 -21.82 10.32 -7.26
N ALA A 278 -20.63 10.89 -7.51
CA ALA A 278 -19.85 11.55 -6.48
C ALA A 278 -20.40 12.90 -6.00
N GLY A 279 -21.13 13.64 -6.85
CA GLY A 279 -21.83 14.87 -6.47
C GLY A 279 -22.93 14.71 -5.41
N ASN A 280 -23.29 13.47 -5.05
CA ASN A 280 -24.22 13.16 -3.95
C ASN A 280 -23.50 12.68 -2.67
N LEU A 281 -22.16 12.62 -2.66
CA LEU A 281 -21.39 12.16 -1.50
C LEU A 281 -21.18 13.30 -0.52
N ARG A 282 -21.53 13.07 0.74
CA ARG A 282 -21.10 13.94 1.85
C ARG A 282 -19.61 13.71 2.05
N VAL A 283 -18.78 14.71 1.76
CA VAL A 283 -17.33 14.62 1.94
C VAL A 283 -16.92 15.47 3.14
N ALA A 284 -15.98 15.00 3.95
CA ALA A 284 -15.36 15.80 5.01
C ALA A 284 -13.85 15.50 5.09
N ARG A 285 -13.07 16.41 5.66
CA ARG A 285 -11.65 16.18 5.96
C ARG A 285 -11.51 15.62 7.38
N LEU A 286 -10.51 14.76 7.60
CA LEU A 286 -10.07 14.41 8.95
C LEU A 286 -9.24 15.54 9.57
N GLY A 287 -9.65 15.97 10.76
CA GLY A 287 -8.98 17.00 11.55
C GLY A 287 -8.06 16.44 12.65
N GLY A 288 -7.74 17.29 13.62
CA GLY A 288 -6.96 16.95 14.83
C GLY A 288 -5.62 16.30 14.51
N TRP A 289 -5.51 14.99 14.77
CA TRP A 289 -4.32 14.17 14.43
C TRP A 289 -3.84 14.35 12.98
N PHE A 290 -4.78 14.49 12.04
CA PHE A 290 -4.53 14.57 10.60
C PHE A 290 -4.27 16.01 10.10
N GLN A 291 -4.18 16.99 11.01
CA GLN A 291 -3.76 18.37 10.76
C GLN A 291 -2.35 18.67 11.30
N ARG A 292 -1.78 17.78 12.13
CA ARG A 292 -0.38 17.92 12.60
C ARG A 292 0.60 17.41 11.55
N ASN A 293 1.83 17.94 11.57
CA ASN A 293 2.98 17.42 10.79
C ASN A 293 2.74 17.33 9.28
N LEU A 294 2.15 18.36 8.69
CA LEU A 294 1.87 18.44 7.25
C LEU A 294 2.91 19.27 6.50
N ASP A 295 3.36 18.74 5.36
CA ASP A 295 3.96 19.52 4.27
C ASP A 295 2.98 20.64 3.84
N PRO A 296 3.41 21.92 3.71
CA PRO A 296 2.53 23.01 3.32
C PRO A 296 1.81 22.82 1.98
N ASP A 297 2.40 22.08 1.04
CA ASP A 297 1.74 21.77 -0.24
C ASP A 297 0.71 20.64 -0.10
N LEU A 298 0.86 19.77 0.91
CA LEU A 298 -0.16 18.77 1.25
C LEU A 298 -1.39 19.44 1.88
N GLU A 299 -1.16 20.44 2.75
CA GLU A 299 -2.23 21.28 3.30
C GLU A 299 -2.99 22.03 2.19
N ALA A 300 -2.26 22.70 1.29
CA ALA A 300 -2.84 23.39 0.14
C ALA A 300 -3.63 22.43 -0.78
N GLY A 301 -3.10 21.23 -1.03
CA GLY A 301 -3.79 20.18 -1.77
C GLY A 301 -5.07 19.71 -1.09
N LEU A 302 -5.03 19.41 0.21
CA LEU A 302 -6.20 19.00 0.99
C LEU A 302 -7.30 20.09 0.98
N GLN A 303 -6.92 21.36 1.08
CA GLN A 303 -7.86 22.47 1.02
C GLN A 303 -8.47 22.66 -0.37
N ALA A 304 -7.70 22.46 -1.45
CA ALA A 304 -8.21 22.50 -2.82
C ALA A 304 -9.21 21.36 -3.09
N LEU A 305 -8.90 20.14 -2.62
CA LEU A 305 -9.79 18.98 -2.72
C LEU A 305 -11.11 19.21 -1.97
N LEU A 306 -11.06 19.72 -0.73
CA LEU A 306 -12.22 20.10 0.06
C LEU A 306 -13.12 21.11 -0.68
N THR A 307 -12.51 22.18 -1.19
CA THR A 307 -13.20 23.23 -1.97
C THR A 307 -13.87 22.65 -3.22
N ALA A 308 -13.35 21.56 -3.79
CA ALA A 308 -13.97 20.84 -4.91
C ALA A 308 -14.85 19.63 -4.48
N CYS A 309 -15.15 19.47 -3.19
CA CYS A 309 -15.90 18.33 -2.63
C CYS A 309 -17.16 18.74 -1.87
N ASN A 310 -17.72 19.89 -2.21
CA ASN A 310 -18.90 20.47 -1.61
C ASN A 310 -18.73 20.76 -0.08
N SER A 311 -17.49 20.99 0.40
CA SER A 311 -17.18 20.85 1.83
C SER A 311 -16.03 21.73 2.36
N LEU A 312 -16.27 22.41 3.48
CA LEU A 312 -15.24 22.91 4.40
C LEU A 312 -15.34 22.16 5.75
N SER A 313 -16.04 21.01 5.78
CA SER A 313 -16.30 20.30 7.03
C SER A 313 -15.08 19.48 7.45
N SER A 314 -14.65 19.69 8.70
CA SER A 314 -13.66 18.89 9.39
C SER A 314 -14.37 17.98 10.38
N ILE A 315 -14.03 16.70 10.37
CA ILE A 315 -14.45 15.70 11.36
C ILE A 315 -13.17 15.23 12.06
N ASP A 316 -13.09 15.46 13.37
CA ASP A 316 -12.00 14.89 14.16
C ASP A 316 -12.29 13.40 14.39
N LEU A 317 -11.37 12.53 13.95
CA LEU A 317 -11.42 11.11 14.26
C LEU A 317 -10.98 10.91 15.71
N PRO A 318 -11.90 10.59 16.64
CA PRO A 318 -11.56 10.47 18.05
C PRO A 318 -10.47 9.43 18.26
N GLU A 319 -9.52 9.75 19.14
CA GLU A 319 -8.48 8.85 19.59
C GLU A 319 -7.56 8.29 18.48
N ALA A 320 -7.42 8.98 17.33
CA ALA A 320 -6.59 8.54 16.21
C ALA A 320 -5.12 8.24 16.60
N GLU A 321 -4.52 9.02 17.51
CA GLU A 321 -3.19 8.75 18.08
C GLU A 321 -3.13 7.38 18.78
N ARG A 322 -4.20 7.04 19.50
CA ARG A 322 -4.36 5.78 20.23
C ARG A 322 -4.78 4.61 19.33
N ALA A 323 -5.42 4.88 18.20
CA ALA A 323 -5.61 3.88 17.14
C ALA A 323 -4.29 3.51 16.47
N ARG A 324 -3.41 4.49 16.23
CA ARG A 324 -2.02 4.20 15.85
C ARG A 324 -1.29 3.41 16.94
N ALA A 325 -1.45 3.77 18.22
CA ALA A 325 -0.90 3.01 19.35
C ALA A 325 -1.31 1.54 19.32
N ALA A 326 -2.61 1.26 19.28
CA ALA A 326 -3.16 -0.09 19.25
C ALA A 326 -2.68 -0.86 18.02
N ALA A 327 -2.76 -0.27 16.83
CA ALA A 327 -2.27 -0.90 15.60
C ALA A 327 -0.77 -1.26 15.68
N PHE A 328 0.08 -0.39 16.23
CA PHE A 328 1.51 -0.64 16.41
C PHE A 328 1.78 -1.77 17.43
N VAL A 329 1.05 -1.79 18.55
CA VAL A 329 1.16 -2.84 19.59
C VAL A 329 0.75 -4.21 19.04
N LEU A 330 -0.42 -4.31 18.37
CA LEU A 330 -0.88 -5.55 17.74
C LEU A 330 0.11 -6.03 16.68
N THR A 331 0.59 -5.12 15.84
CA THR A 331 1.56 -5.43 14.77
C THR A 331 2.88 -5.98 15.31
N ALA A 332 3.43 -5.34 16.36
CA ALA A 332 4.65 -5.81 17.00
C ALA A 332 4.44 -7.19 17.65
N ALA A 333 3.36 -7.34 18.44
CA ALA A 333 3.05 -8.57 19.15
C ALA A 333 2.88 -9.75 18.20
N GLU A 334 2.00 -9.64 17.20
CA GLU A 334 1.67 -10.76 16.30
C GLU A 334 2.86 -11.12 15.41
N GLY A 335 3.50 -10.14 14.78
CA GLY A 335 4.70 -10.36 13.96
C GLY A 335 5.84 -11.01 14.77
N GLY A 336 6.13 -10.48 15.96
CA GLY A 336 7.13 -11.06 16.86
C GLY A 336 6.85 -12.54 17.19
N HIS A 337 5.58 -12.87 17.49
CA HIS A 337 5.18 -14.24 17.79
C HIS A 337 5.21 -15.16 16.56
N ARG A 338 4.74 -14.69 15.40
CA ARG A 338 4.79 -15.39 14.10
C ARG A 338 6.21 -15.81 13.73
N HIS A 339 7.20 -14.95 14.03
CA HIS A 339 8.61 -15.21 13.74
C HIS A 339 9.41 -15.83 14.91
N ARG A 340 8.80 -16.09 16.08
CA ARG A 340 9.48 -16.53 17.33
C ARG A 340 10.50 -17.67 17.14
N SER A 341 10.11 -18.73 16.41
CA SER A 341 10.97 -19.89 16.17
C SER A 341 12.17 -19.53 15.25
N ALA A 342 11.90 -18.83 14.15
CA ALA A 342 12.92 -18.40 13.19
C ALA A 342 13.90 -17.38 13.81
N LEU A 343 13.43 -16.47 14.66
CA LEU A 343 14.29 -15.54 15.41
C LEU A 343 15.19 -16.27 16.41
N THR A 344 14.70 -17.36 17.02
CA THR A 344 15.49 -18.20 17.95
C THR A 344 16.59 -18.97 17.21
N ALA A 345 16.27 -19.58 16.06
CA ALA A 345 17.21 -20.42 15.30
C ALA A 345 18.14 -19.63 14.38
N HIS A 346 17.66 -18.53 13.80
CA HIS A 346 18.29 -17.84 12.66
C HIS A 346 18.25 -16.30 12.78
N GLY A 347 18.05 -15.74 13.99
CA GLY A 347 17.89 -14.29 14.19
C GLY A 347 19.02 -13.40 13.63
N ALA A 348 20.23 -13.94 13.43
CA ALA A 348 21.34 -13.24 12.77
C ALA A 348 21.18 -13.09 11.24
N GLN A 349 20.24 -13.80 10.61
CA GLN A 349 19.93 -13.75 9.17
C GLN A 349 18.75 -12.83 8.82
N PHE A 350 18.13 -12.19 9.81
CA PHE A 350 17.08 -11.20 9.62
C PHE A 350 17.70 -9.82 9.32
N ASP A 351 16.98 -8.97 8.60
CA ASP A 351 17.27 -7.53 8.49
C ASP A 351 17.34 -6.94 9.91
N PRO A 352 18.45 -6.30 10.34
CA PRO A 352 18.61 -5.82 11.71
C PRO A 352 17.49 -4.88 12.19
N ALA A 353 16.96 -4.04 11.29
CA ALA A 353 15.89 -3.09 11.61
C ALA A 353 14.51 -3.75 11.68
N THR A 354 14.33 -4.92 11.05
CA THR A 354 13.13 -5.76 11.23
C THR A 354 13.27 -6.65 12.47
N ARG A 355 14.41 -7.33 12.63
CA ARG A 355 14.76 -8.20 13.76
C ARG A 355 14.47 -7.55 15.10
N ASP A 356 15.03 -6.37 15.36
CA ASP A 356 14.96 -5.74 16.69
C ASP A 356 13.52 -5.29 17.06
N ARG A 357 12.68 -5.00 16.04
CA ARG A 357 11.25 -4.72 16.23
C ARG A 357 10.45 -5.98 16.55
N LEU A 358 10.71 -7.08 15.84
CA LEU A 358 10.08 -8.38 16.12
C LEU A 358 10.48 -8.92 17.50
N LEU A 359 11.74 -8.73 17.91
CA LEU A 359 12.23 -9.07 19.25
C LEU A 359 11.59 -8.21 20.36
N ALA A 360 11.38 -6.91 20.13
CA ALA A 360 10.59 -6.08 21.06
C ALA A 360 9.12 -6.51 21.13
N GLY A 361 8.54 -6.94 20.00
CA GLY A 361 7.20 -7.53 19.94
C GLY A 361 7.02 -8.78 20.80
N LEU A 362 8.06 -9.59 20.94
CA LEU A 362 8.10 -10.76 21.83
C LEU A 362 8.15 -10.41 23.33
N GLN A 363 8.44 -9.15 23.68
CA GLN A 363 8.58 -8.65 25.05
C GLN A 363 7.30 -7.95 25.56
N LEU A 364 6.27 -7.80 24.72
CA LEU A 364 5.03 -7.12 25.07
C LEU A 364 4.20 -7.88 26.13
N PRO A 365 3.72 -7.22 27.19
CA PRO A 365 2.78 -7.82 28.14
C PRO A 365 1.47 -8.23 27.45
N ALA A 366 0.95 -9.42 27.79
CA ALA A 366 -0.31 -9.92 27.23
C ALA A 366 -1.51 -8.99 27.53
N SER A 367 -1.47 -8.26 28.65
CA SER A 367 -2.44 -7.20 28.97
C SER A 367 -2.45 -6.10 27.90
N ALA A 368 -1.30 -5.55 27.53
CA ALA A 368 -1.21 -4.48 26.52
C ALA A 368 -1.76 -4.93 25.15
N VAL A 369 -1.58 -6.19 24.78
CA VAL A 369 -2.16 -6.78 23.56
C VAL A 369 -3.68 -6.92 23.68
N ALA A 370 -4.18 -7.43 24.81
CA ALA A 370 -5.62 -7.51 25.07
C ALA A 370 -6.29 -6.11 25.16
N ASP A 371 -5.58 -5.11 25.67
CA ASP A 371 -6.04 -3.72 25.75
C ASP A 371 -6.10 -3.09 24.35
N ALA A 372 -5.09 -3.33 23.51
CA ALA A 372 -5.09 -2.91 22.11
C ALA A 372 -6.23 -3.55 21.31
N HIS A 373 -6.55 -4.83 21.53
CA HIS A 373 -7.73 -5.47 20.91
C HIS A 373 -9.06 -4.86 21.38
N ARG A 374 -9.23 -4.59 22.68
CA ARG A 374 -10.46 -3.94 23.19
C ARG A 374 -10.62 -2.52 22.65
N PHE A 375 -9.52 -1.78 22.53
CA PHE A 375 -9.53 -0.47 21.89
C PHE A 375 -9.84 -0.56 20.39
N ALA A 376 -9.28 -1.54 19.68
CA ALA A 376 -9.53 -1.75 18.24
C ALA A 376 -11.02 -1.94 17.93
N GLN A 377 -11.74 -2.74 18.74
CA GLN A 377 -13.19 -2.90 18.62
C GLN A 377 -13.92 -1.56 18.80
N TRP A 378 -13.68 -0.88 19.94
CA TRP A 378 -14.29 0.43 20.22
C TRP A 378 -14.01 1.46 19.11
N PHE A 379 -12.81 1.44 18.53
CA PHE A 379 -12.42 2.35 17.46
C PHE A 379 -13.10 2.02 16.12
N ALA A 380 -13.35 0.74 15.83
CA ALA A 380 -14.18 0.34 14.70
C ALA A 380 -15.64 0.80 14.88
N ASP A 381 -16.18 0.70 16.09
CA ASP A 381 -17.53 1.18 16.43
C ASP A 381 -17.62 2.72 16.33
N ALA A 382 -16.61 3.44 16.82
CA ALA A 382 -16.50 4.90 16.72
C ALA A 382 -16.38 5.37 15.25
N MET A 383 -15.59 4.67 14.43
CA MET A 383 -15.53 4.90 12.98
C MET A 383 -16.86 4.60 12.29
N HIS A 384 -17.62 3.59 12.76
CA HIS A 384 -18.93 3.26 12.20
C HIS A 384 -19.92 4.43 12.32
N ALA A 385 -19.96 5.08 13.50
CA ALA A 385 -20.83 6.22 13.79
C ALA A 385 -20.50 7.50 12.98
N LEU A 386 -19.35 7.56 12.29
CA LEU A 386 -19.05 8.65 11.37
C LEU A 386 -19.80 8.50 10.04
N TRP A 387 -20.10 7.27 9.59
CA TRP A 387 -20.71 7.04 8.28
C TRP A 387 -22.18 7.49 8.19
N ASP A 388 -22.86 7.63 9.33
CA ASP A 388 -24.16 8.29 9.43
C ASP A 388 -24.09 9.79 9.08
N GLN A 389 -22.91 10.40 9.12
CA GLN A 389 -22.67 11.83 8.88
C GLN A 389 -21.92 12.10 7.57
N VAL A 390 -20.98 11.22 7.18
CA VAL A 390 -20.10 11.39 6.02
C VAL A 390 -20.09 10.14 5.13
N ASP A 391 -19.91 10.32 3.82
CA ASP A 391 -19.82 9.21 2.86
C ASP A 391 -18.40 8.89 2.42
N VAL A 392 -17.52 9.90 2.36
CA VAL A 392 -16.07 9.77 2.16
C VAL A 392 -15.32 10.79 3.03
N LEU A 393 -14.30 10.33 3.75
CA LEU A 393 -13.33 11.16 4.47
C LEU A 393 -12.07 11.39 3.62
N ILE A 394 -11.49 12.59 3.70
CA ILE A 394 -10.21 12.95 3.08
C ILE A 394 -9.15 13.18 4.16
N ALA A 395 -7.96 12.61 3.99
CA ALA A 395 -6.85 12.74 4.92
C ALA A 395 -5.49 12.84 4.18
N PRO A 396 -4.42 13.37 4.80
CA PRO A 396 -3.05 13.19 4.32
C PRO A 396 -2.67 11.69 4.25
N ALA A 397 -1.79 11.29 3.33
CA ALA A 397 -1.23 9.91 3.31
C ALA A 397 0.12 9.80 4.03
N THR A 398 1.00 10.78 3.88
CA THR A 398 2.33 10.87 4.52
C THR A 398 2.54 12.27 5.10
N PRO A 399 3.42 12.45 6.11
CA PRO A 399 3.71 13.77 6.70
C PRO A 399 4.48 14.68 5.75
N CYS A 400 5.29 14.09 4.87
CA CYS A 400 6.18 14.78 3.95
C CYS A 400 6.28 14.06 2.60
N VAL A 401 7.00 14.69 1.67
CA VAL A 401 7.59 14.05 0.49
C VAL A 401 8.50 12.87 0.86
N ALA A 402 8.92 12.09 -0.13
CA ALA A 402 9.86 10.99 0.06
C ALA A 402 11.16 11.47 0.76
N PRO A 403 11.55 10.91 1.91
CA PRO A 403 12.82 11.23 2.55
C PRO A 403 14.01 10.69 1.75
N ARG A 404 15.21 11.24 1.98
CA ARG A 404 16.44 10.76 1.34
C ARG A 404 16.84 9.38 1.86
N ILE A 405 17.50 8.58 1.02
CA ILE A 405 18.05 7.27 1.40
C ILE A 405 19.18 7.42 2.46
N ASP A 406 19.89 8.56 2.44
CA ASP A 406 20.93 8.90 3.42
C ASP A 406 20.37 9.57 4.71
N GLN A 407 19.03 9.63 4.87
CA GLN A 407 18.35 10.18 6.04
C GLN A 407 17.37 9.15 6.62
N ASP A 408 17.78 8.49 7.71
CA ASP A 408 16.99 7.45 8.40
C ASP A 408 15.85 8.01 9.26
N THR A 409 15.77 9.34 9.42
CA THR A 409 14.84 10.07 10.29
C THR A 409 14.05 11.14 9.54
N ILE A 410 12.84 11.41 10.05
CA ILE A 410 11.95 12.51 9.67
C ILE A 410 11.57 13.31 10.91
N GLN A 411 11.09 14.55 10.74
CA GLN A 411 10.59 15.35 11.86
C GLN A 411 9.10 15.07 12.10
N ILE A 412 8.72 14.77 13.35
CA ILE A 412 7.33 14.64 13.82
C ILE A 412 7.24 15.34 15.17
N ASP A 413 6.29 16.27 15.31
CA ASP A 413 6.05 17.11 16.49
C ASP A 413 7.33 17.81 17.02
N GLY A 414 8.22 18.18 16.10
CA GLY A 414 9.52 18.81 16.38
C GLY A 414 10.65 17.86 16.77
N LEU A 415 10.43 16.54 16.72
CA LEU A 415 11.39 15.51 17.10
C LEU A 415 11.87 14.67 15.90
N PRO A 416 13.17 14.32 15.81
CA PRO A 416 13.67 13.37 14.83
C PRO A 416 13.25 11.93 15.19
N VAL A 417 12.46 11.30 14.32
CA VAL A 417 11.94 9.95 14.49
C VAL A 417 12.19 9.09 13.25
N SER A 418 12.39 7.78 13.40
CA SER A 418 12.77 6.90 12.26
C SER A 418 11.74 6.90 11.13
N ALA A 419 12.19 7.16 9.90
CA ALA A 419 11.35 7.16 8.69
C ALA A 419 10.66 5.81 8.46
N ARG A 420 11.40 4.71 8.55
CA ARG A 420 10.90 3.32 8.39
C ARG A 420 9.76 2.97 9.36
N ALA A 421 9.68 3.64 10.51
CA ALA A 421 8.66 3.40 11.54
C ALA A 421 7.51 4.42 11.51
N ASN A 422 7.70 5.63 10.98
CA ASN A 422 6.78 6.77 11.16
C ASN A 422 6.21 7.37 9.87
N LEU A 423 6.69 7.01 8.67
CA LEU A 423 6.08 7.49 7.42
C LEU A 423 4.58 7.15 7.29
N GLY A 424 4.14 6.05 7.92
CA GLY A 424 2.73 5.64 8.00
C GLY A 424 1.90 6.27 9.13
N ILE A 425 2.30 7.42 9.69
CA ILE A 425 1.65 8.06 10.84
C ILE A 425 0.15 8.33 10.63
N PHE A 426 -0.28 8.67 9.41
CA PHE A 426 -1.70 8.86 9.05
C PHE A 426 -2.37 7.61 8.49
N THR A 427 -1.60 6.60 8.07
CA THR A 427 -2.16 5.37 7.51
C THR A 427 -2.46 4.32 8.59
N GLN A 428 -1.72 4.35 9.70
CA GLN A 428 -1.84 3.44 10.84
C GLN A 428 -3.22 3.44 11.52
N PRO A 429 -3.82 4.59 11.92
CA PRO A 429 -5.14 4.61 12.57
C PRO A 429 -6.21 3.93 11.71
N LEU A 430 -6.24 4.27 10.42
CA LEU A 430 -7.28 3.87 9.48
C LEU A 430 -7.26 2.38 9.12
N GLY A 431 -6.12 1.69 9.31
CA GLY A 431 -6.02 0.25 9.10
C GLY A 431 -6.84 -0.55 10.12
N LEU A 432 -6.94 -0.05 11.35
CA LEU A 432 -7.53 -0.73 12.50
C LEU A 432 -9.05 -0.93 12.40
N ALA A 433 -9.75 -0.04 11.68
CA ALA A 433 -11.19 -0.06 11.51
C ALA A 433 -11.67 -0.84 10.26
N ALA A 434 -10.80 -1.69 9.67
CA ALA A 434 -11.07 -2.49 8.47
C ALA A 434 -11.51 -1.73 7.20
N CYS A 435 -11.45 -0.39 7.21
CA CYS A 435 -12.01 0.47 6.18
C CYS A 435 -11.21 0.40 4.86
N PRO A 436 -11.90 0.44 3.69
CA PRO A 436 -11.25 0.69 2.42
C PRO A 436 -10.68 2.11 2.37
N VAL A 437 -9.51 2.24 1.77
CA VAL A 437 -8.79 3.51 1.59
C VAL A 437 -8.12 3.54 0.21
N LEU A 438 -8.46 4.54 -0.59
CA LEU A 438 -7.82 4.83 -1.87
C LEU A 438 -6.80 5.95 -1.65
N ALA A 439 -5.51 5.62 -1.74
CA ALA A 439 -4.44 6.62 -1.78
C ALA A 439 -4.31 7.18 -3.21
N ALA A 440 -4.17 8.50 -3.32
CA ALA A 440 -4.13 9.20 -4.59
C ALA A 440 -3.09 10.34 -4.61
N PRO A 441 -2.42 10.60 -5.74
CA PRO A 441 -1.38 11.61 -5.85
C PRO A 441 -1.94 13.00 -6.14
N LEU A 442 -1.32 14.02 -5.55
CA LEU A 442 -1.52 15.43 -5.92
C LEU A 442 -0.71 15.76 -7.19
N PRO A 443 -1.19 16.66 -8.07
CA PRO A 443 -0.45 17.11 -9.26
C PRO A 443 0.84 17.86 -8.88
N ARG A 444 2.00 17.23 -9.08
CA ARG A 444 3.33 17.82 -8.77
C ARG A 444 4.37 17.53 -9.87
N PRO A 445 4.14 17.97 -11.13
CA PRO A 445 5.08 17.73 -12.23
C PRO A 445 6.47 18.29 -11.92
N GLY A 446 7.51 17.46 -12.11
CA GLY A 446 8.91 17.84 -11.88
C GLY A 446 9.30 18.06 -10.41
N ARG A 447 8.49 17.60 -9.45
CA ARG A 447 8.74 17.70 -8.01
C ARG A 447 8.48 16.34 -7.35
N LEU A 448 9.06 16.10 -6.16
CA LEU A 448 8.75 14.89 -5.40
C LEU A 448 7.24 14.79 -5.11
N PRO A 449 6.61 13.61 -5.20
CA PRO A 449 5.18 13.47 -4.96
C PRO A 449 4.73 13.74 -3.52
N LEU A 450 3.43 14.02 -3.41
CA LEU A 450 2.63 13.95 -2.18
C LEU A 450 1.32 13.25 -2.51
N GLY A 451 0.70 12.61 -1.51
CA GLY A 451 -0.59 11.94 -1.70
C GLY A 451 -1.55 12.13 -0.53
N VAL A 452 -2.82 11.93 -0.84
CA VAL A 452 -3.95 11.94 0.09
C VAL A 452 -4.58 10.56 0.17
N GLN A 453 -5.38 10.33 1.22
CA GLN A 453 -6.22 9.17 1.42
C GLN A 453 -7.68 9.59 1.28
N LEU A 454 -8.45 8.85 0.48
CA LEU A 454 -9.90 8.85 0.50
C LEU A 454 -10.36 7.60 1.27
N ILE A 455 -11.15 7.75 2.33
CA ILE A 455 -11.61 6.67 3.22
C ILE A 455 -13.14 6.58 3.20
N ALA A 456 -13.70 5.38 3.14
CA ALA A 456 -15.15 5.16 3.20
C ALA A 456 -15.49 3.99 4.14
N ALA A 457 -16.78 3.80 4.39
CA ALA A 457 -17.27 2.65 5.15
C ALA A 457 -16.86 1.30 4.53
N PRO A 458 -16.71 0.23 5.34
CA PRO A 458 -16.50 -1.13 4.84
C PRO A 458 -17.45 -1.51 3.69
N GLY A 459 -16.88 -2.08 2.62
CA GLY A 459 -17.58 -2.47 1.40
C GLY A 459 -17.94 -1.33 0.44
N ARG A 460 -17.60 -0.08 0.75
CA ARG A 460 -17.92 1.12 -0.04
C ARG A 460 -16.78 1.65 -0.91
N GLU A 461 -16.01 0.74 -1.52
CA GLU A 461 -15.04 1.13 -2.55
C GLU A 461 -15.70 1.86 -3.73
N ASP A 462 -16.99 1.66 -3.99
CA ASP A 462 -17.76 2.38 -5.01
C ASP A 462 -17.73 3.90 -4.82
N ARG A 463 -17.79 4.37 -3.57
CA ARG A 463 -17.71 5.80 -3.21
C ARG A 463 -16.31 6.35 -3.43
N LEU A 464 -15.30 5.59 -3.04
CA LEU A 464 -13.89 5.96 -3.23
C LEU A 464 -13.54 6.09 -4.70
N PHE A 465 -13.94 5.11 -5.50
CA PHE A 465 -13.74 5.15 -6.93
C PHE A 465 -14.56 6.25 -7.60
N ALA A 466 -15.79 6.53 -7.15
CA ALA A 466 -16.58 7.64 -7.66
C ALA A 466 -15.94 9.01 -7.34
N LEU A 467 -15.46 9.24 -6.11
CA LEU A 467 -14.87 10.52 -5.72
C LEU A 467 -13.46 10.71 -6.29
N ALA A 468 -12.63 9.67 -6.35
CA ALA A 468 -11.35 9.74 -7.06
C ALA A 468 -11.59 10.01 -8.56
N ALA A 469 -12.61 9.36 -9.14
CA ALA A 469 -13.14 9.65 -10.48
C ALA A 469 -13.98 10.95 -10.54
N GLN A 470 -13.95 11.76 -9.49
CA GLN A 470 -14.43 13.14 -9.46
C GLN A 470 -13.27 14.14 -9.23
N LEU A 471 -12.04 13.73 -8.97
CA LEU A 471 -10.95 14.69 -8.70
C LEU A 471 -9.86 14.68 -9.80
N GLU A 472 -10.02 13.84 -10.83
CA GLU A 472 -9.03 13.53 -11.87
C GLU A 472 -9.31 14.20 -13.25
N ARG A 473 -10.51 14.76 -13.52
CA ARG A 473 -10.73 15.74 -14.62
C ARG A 473 -10.14 17.08 -14.24
N ASP A 474 -10.50 17.51 -13.04
CA ASP A 474 -10.24 18.84 -12.50
C ASP A 474 -8.73 19.04 -12.27
N GLY A 475 -7.96 17.96 -12.40
CA GLY A 475 -6.52 17.92 -12.22
C GLY A 475 -6.09 17.89 -10.76
N LEU A 476 -7.03 17.80 -9.82
CA LEU A 476 -6.78 17.88 -8.38
C LEU A 476 -6.14 16.60 -7.81
N LEU A 477 -6.43 15.46 -8.43
CA LEU A 477 -5.67 14.21 -8.29
C LEU A 477 -5.15 13.81 -9.67
N ALA A 478 -3.84 13.58 -9.79
CA ALA A 478 -3.22 13.21 -11.07
C ALA A 478 -1.86 12.54 -10.89
N PHE A 479 -1.64 11.41 -11.58
CA PHE A 479 -0.29 10.88 -11.78
C PHE A 479 0.56 11.90 -12.53
N SER A 480 1.60 12.39 -11.89
CA SER A 480 2.67 13.16 -12.53
C SER A 480 3.78 12.17 -12.92
N PRO A 481 4.15 12.03 -14.20
CA PRO A 481 5.27 11.16 -14.58
C PRO A 481 6.59 11.62 -13.93
N PRO A 482 7.47 10.69 -13.53
CA PRO A 482 8.85 11.01 -13.19
C PRO A 482 9.57 11.75 -14.32
N PRO A 483 10.62 12.54 -14.03
CA PRO A 483 11.45 13.14 -15.07
C PRO A 483 12.17 12.06 -15.87
N GLU A 484 12.27 12.24 -17.19
CA GLU A 484 13.07 11.36 -18.06
C GLU A 484 14.53 11.28 -17.55
N PRO A 485 15.15 10.08 -17.54
CA PRO A 485 16.54 9.93 -17.10
C PRO A 485 17.49 10.75 -17.96
N ARG A 486 18.25 11.64 -17.30
CA ARG A 486 19.41 12.32 -17.89
C ARG A 486 20.63 11.38 -17.96
#